data_AF-A0A2I0QKC7-F1
#
_entry.id   AF-A0A2I0QKC7-F1
#
_cell.length_a   1.000
_cell.length_b   1.000
_cell.length_c   1.000
_cell.angle_alpha   90.00
_cell.angle_beta   90.00
_cell.angle_gamma   90.00
#
_symmetry.space_group_name_H-M   'P 1'
#
loop_
_entity.id
_entity.type
_entity.pdbx_description
1 polymer ?
#
loop_
_entity_poly.entity_id
_entity_poly.type
_entity_poly.pdbx_seq_one_letter_code
_entity_poly.pdbx_strand_id
1 'polypeptide(L)'
;MSTIKWGADEIKNMTLFEILTGVSAMDCVSIDDAVGFLVGENDMGMAIGKNGESINKVRDKLGKQVFLMQHSQDMQKFIMYALHPAYVRSVRISDTTKGKIASADISKEDYRKAVGESNKKIAIAKLFARRMFDIADIIIKADMSGMPHQRRDVSFRPDNVKRDDSFRKERSFDRRDR
;
A
#
# COMPACT_ATOMS: atom_id res chain seq x y z
N MET A 1 24.84 4.46 -11.60
CA MET A 1 23.47 3.94 -11.84
C MET A 1 23.53 3.04 -13.06
N SER A 2 22.95 1.84 -12.97
CA SER A 2 22.85 0.92 -14.11
C SER A 2 21.88 1.51 -15.14
N THR A 3 22.19 1.37 -16.44
CA THR A 3 21.27 1.77 -17.51
C THR A 3 20.08 0.82 -17.51
N ILE A 4 18.90 1.30 -17.08
CA ILE A 4 17.66 0.54 -17.16
C ILE A 4 17.19 0.53 -18.62
N LYS A 5 16.86 -0.65 -19.13
CA LYS A 5 16.26 -0.82 -20.45
C LYS A 5 14.79 -1.17 -20.26
N TRP A 6 13.91 -0.34 -20.79
CA TRP A 6 12.48 -0.56 -20.74
C TRP A 6 11.96 -1.29 -21.98
N GLY A 7 11.00 -2.18 -21.77
CA GLY A 7 10.20 -2.75 -22.84
C GLY A 7 9.17 -1.76 -23.40
N ALA A 8 8.58 -2.07 -24.55
CA ALA A 8 7.56 -1.22 -25.18
C ALA A 8 6.35 -0.95 -24.26
N ASP A 9 5.91 -1.96 -23.51
CA ASP A 9 4.79 -1.83 -22.57
C ASP A 9 5.12 -0.93 -21.37
N GLU A 10 6.35 -1.01 -20.85
CA GLU A 10 6.81 -0.16 -19.76
C GLU A 10 6.87 1.30 -20.20
N ILE A 11 7.44 1.57 -21.39
CA ILE A 11 7.48 2.92 -21.98
C ILE A 11 6.05 3.45 -22.15
N LYS A 12 5.15 2.65 -22.74
CA LYS A 12 3.75 3.04 -22.93
C LYS A 12 3.06 3.37 -21.62
N ASN A 13 3.27 2.56 -20.57
CA ASN A 13 2.70 2.79 -19.25
C ASN A 13 3.26 4.06 -18.60
N MET A 14 4.56 4.31 -18.73
CA MET A 14 5.21 5.52 -18.21
C MET A 14 4.68 6.77 -18.92
N THR A 15 4.56 6.75 -20.25
CA THR A 15 3.99 7.85 -21.02
C THR A 15 2.54 8.12 -20.61
N LEU A 16 1.72 7.08 -20.45
CA LEU A 16 0.35 7.25 -19.99
C LEU A 16 0.29 7.85 -18.58
N PHE A 17 1.14 7.36 -17.68
CA PHE A 17 1.24 7.87 -16.32
C PHE A 17 1.60 9.36 -16.32
N GLU A 18 2.59 9.77 -17.10
CA GLU A 18 3.01 11.17 -17.21
C GLU A 18 1.90 12.06 -17.78
N ILE A 19 1.20 11.62 -18.83
CA ILE A 19 0.06 12.35 -19.40
C ILE A 19 -1.05 12.58 -18.37
N LEU A 20 -1.34 11.57 -17.53
CA LEU A 20 -2.46 11.63 -16.59
C LEU A 20 -2.12 12.32 -15.27
N THR A 21 -0.86 12.30 -14.87
CA THR A 21 -0.42 12.81 -13.56
C THR A 21 0.39 14.10 -13.64
N GLY A 22 0.95 14.42 -14.81
CA GLY A 22 1.94 15.48 -14.99
C GLY A 22 3.32 15.15 -14.41
N VAL A 23 3.53 13.90 -13.96
CA VAL A 23 4.77 13.45 -13.31
C VAL A 23 5.50 12.46 -14.21
N SER A 24 6.78 12.72 -14.46
CA SER A 24 7.62 11.74 -15.13
C SER A 24 7.98 10.59 -14.19
N ALA A 25 7.68 9.35 -14.61
CA ALA A 25 8.11 8.17 -13.88
C ALA A 25 9.59 7.90 -14.13
N MET A 26 10.35 7.61 -13.07
CA MET A 26 11.76 7.23 -13.15
C MET A 26 11.94 5.78 -13.63
N ASP A 27 10.99 4.90 -13.30
CA ASP A 27 10.99 3.49 -13.70
C ASP A 27 9.56 2.93 -13.63
N CYS A 28 9.31 1.84 -14.36
CA CYS A 28 8.04 1.13 -14.39
C CYS A 28 8.29 -0.37 -14.46
N VAL A 29 7.55 -1.13 -13.66
CA VAL A 29 7.58 -2.59 -13.64
C VAL A 29 6.16 -3.12 -13.64
N SER A 30 5.94 -4.30 -14.22
CA SER A 30 4.62 -4.94 -14.27
C SER A 30 4.71 -6.40 -13.85
N ILE A 31 3.74 -6.85 -13.08
CA ILE A 31 3.57 -8.25 -12.66
C ILE A 31 2.07 -8.56 -12.78
N ASP A 32 1.70 -9.50 -13.65
CA ASP A 32 0.30 -9.89 -13.89
C ASP A 32 -0.62 -8.67 -14.16
N ASP A 33 -1.64 -8.50 -13.32
CA ASP A 33 -2.62 -7.41 -13.27
C ASP A 33 -2.18 -6.24 -12.38
N ALA A 34 -0.91 -6.14 -12.01
CA ALA A 34 -0.33 -5.04 -11.25
C ALA A 34 0.78 -4.31 -12.01
N VAL A 35 0.86 -3.00 -11.80
CA VAL A 35 1.91 -2.13 -12.31
C VAL A 35 2.46 -1.28 -11.18
N GLY A 36 3.78 -1.15 -11.15
CA GLY A 36 4.51 -0.27 -10.24
C GLY A 36 5.07 0.92 -11.00
N PHE A 37 4.93 2.11 -10.44
CA PHE A 37 5.62 3.31 -10.91
C PHE A 37 6.56 3.82 -9.81
N LEU A 38 7.79 4.13 -10.20
CA LEU A 38 8.77 4.79 -9.35
C LEU A 38 8.85 6.27 -9.72
N VAL A 39 8.69 7.17 -8.76
CA VAL A 39 8.75 8.63 -8.98
C VAL A 39 9.82 9.29 -8.11
N GLY A 40 10.19 10.53 -8.42
CA GLY A 40 11.17 11.30 -7.66
C GLY A 40 10.73 11.59 -6.22
N GLU A 41 11.68 11.99 -5.36
CA GLU A 41 11.42 12.25 -3.94
C GLU A 41 10.33 13.30 -3.67
N ASN A 42 10.12 14.23 -4.60
CA ASN A 42 9.20 15.35 -4.43
C ASN A 42 7.91 15.21 -5.24
N ASP A 43 7.77 14.15 -6.04
CA ASP A 43 6.68 14.05 -7.00
C ASP A 43 5.50 13.20 -6.51
N MET A 44 5.66 12.52 -5.38
CA MET A 44 4.67 11.59 -4.84
C MET A 44 3.29 12.24 -4.66
N GLY A 45 3.24 13.44 -4.07
CA GLY A 45 1.97 14.15 -3.85
C GLY A 45 1.28 14.56 -5.14
N MET A 46 2.04 15.02 -6.14
CA MET A 46 1.54 15.42 -7.45
C MET A 46 1.04 14.20 -8.24
N ALA A 47 1.80 13.10 -8.20
CA ALA A 47 1.43 11.83 -8.83
C ALA A 47 0.15 11.22 -8.26
N ILE A 48 -0.07 11.36 -6.94
CA ILE A 48 -1.33 10.95 -6.30
C ILE A 48 -2.47 11.89 -6.74
N GLY A 49 -2.22 13.20 -6.73
CA GLY A 49 -3.22 14.23 -7.00
C GLY A 49 -4.17 14.48 -5.84
N LYS A 50 -4.99 15.53 -5.95
CA LYS A 50 -5.97 15.90 -4.90
C LYS A 50 -6.94 14.74 -4.66
N ASN A 51 -7.05 14.27 -3.41
CA ASN A 51 -7.88 13.11 -3.04
C ASN A 51 -7.60 11.84 -3.87
N GLY A 52 -6.39 11.69 -4.42
CA GLY A 52 -6.05 10.53 -5.25
C GLY A 52 -6.61 10.57 -6.68
N GLU A 53 -7.14 11.70 -7.14
CA GLU A 53 -7.78 11.80 -8.46
C GLU A 53 -6.86 11.34 -9.60
N SER A 54 -5.61 11.77 -9.62
CA SER A 54 -4.66 11.45 -10.69
C SER A 54 -4.33 9.96 -10.73
N ILE A 55 -3.98 9.38 -9.58
CA ILE A 55 -3.63 7.94 -9.53
C ILE A 55 -4.85 7.04 -9.78
N ASN A 56 -6.06 7.50 -9.42
CA ASN A 56 -7.29 6.79 -9.75
C ASN A 56 -7.53 6.78 -11.28
N LYS A 57 -7.32 7.91 -11.98
CA LYS A 57 -7.40 7.93 -13.46
C LYS A 57 -6.43 6.96 -14.10
N VAL A 58 -5.19 6.86 -13.60
CA VAL A 58 -4.19 5.90 -14.09
C VAL A 58 -4.70 4.47 -13.90
N ARG A 59 -5.20 4.14 -12.70
CA ARG A 59 -5.77 2.83 -12.38
C ARG A 59 -6.93 2.45 -13.29
N ASP A 60 -7.86 3.37 -13.50
CA ASP A 60 -9.03 3.14 -14.35
C ASP A 60 -8.63 2.94 -15.82
N LYS A 61 -7.66 3.73 -16.30
CA LYS A 61 -7.21 3.65 -17.70
C LYS A 61 -6.38 2.41 -17.99
N LEU A 62 -5.59 1.94 -17.03
CA LEU A 62 -4.79 0.72 -17.16
C LEU A 62 -5.59 -0.55 -16.89
N GLY A 63 -6.68 -0.47 -16.11
CA GLY A 63 -7.45 -1.65 -15.68
C GLY A 63 -6.62 -2.60 -14.80
N LYS A 64 -5.61 -2.07 -14.10
CA LYS A 64 -4.64 -2.82 -13.29
C LYS A 64 -4.56 -2.24 -11.88
N GLN A 65 -4.12 -3.03 -10.92
CA GLN A 65 -3.68 -2.51 -9.63
C GLN A 65 -2.45 -1.63 -9.83
N VAL A 66 -2.46 -0.43 -9.26
CA VAL A 66 -1.36 0.54 -9.40
C VAL A 66 -0.68 0.74 -8.06
N PHE A 67 0.63 0.51 -8.03
CA PHE A 67 1.49 0.80 -6.90
C PHE A 67 2.40 1.96 -7.26
N LEU A 68 2.43 2.98 -6.40
CA LEU A 68 3.28 4.15 -6.58
C LEU A 68 4.33 4.14 -5.47
N MET A 69 5.60 4.29 -5.82
CA MET A 69 6.73 4.27 -4.90
C MET A 69 7.63 5.46 -5.15
N GLN A 70 8.24 5.94 -4.07
CA GLN A 70 9.15 7.08 -4.09
C GLN A 70 10.60 6.58 -4.14
N HIS A 71 11.38 7.14 -5.06
CA HIS A 71 12.81 6.90 -5.13
C HIS A 71 13.54 7.57 -3.96
N SER A 72 14.70 7.04 -3.59
CA SER A 72 15.68 7.74 -2.77
C SER A 72 17.06 7.23 -3.15
N GLN A 73 18.10 8.06 -3.07
CA GLN A 73 19.48 7.62 -3.30
C GLN A 73 20.03 6.76 -2.16
N ASP A 74 19.50 6.94 -0.94
CA ASP A 74 19.83 6.10 0.20
C ASP A 74 19.07 4.77 0.13
N MET A 75 19.80 3.65 0.14
CA MET A 75 19.23 2.31 0.00
C MET A 75 18.24 2.00 1.13
N GLN A 76 18.54 2.38 2.37
CA GLN A 76 17.66 2.06 3.51
C GLN A 76 16.36 2.85 3.42
N LYS A 77 16.46 4.16 3.14
CA LYS A 77 15.34 5.07 2.92
C LYS A 77 14.47 4.64 1.74
N PHE A 78 15.08 4.19 0.64
CA PHE A 78 14.36 3.62 -0.50
C PHE A 78 13.52 2.40 -0.08
N ILE A 79 14.09 1.46 0.68
CA ILE A 79 13.36 0.29 1.17
C ILE A 79 12.22 0.71 2.10
N MET A 80 12.45 1.69 2.99
CA MET A 80 11.39 2.23 3.85
C MET A 80 10.23 2.82 3.04
N TYR A 81 10.54 3.60 1.99
CA TYR A 81 9.52 4.17 1.10
C TYR A 81 8.77 3.11 0.31
N ALA A 82 9.45 2.11 -0.22
CA ALA A 82 8.82 1.01 -0.96
C ALA A 82 7.83 0.21 -0.10
N LEU A 83 8.03 0.17 1.22
CA LEU A 83 7.15 -0.53 2.15
C LEU A 83 6.01 0.34 2.73
N HIS A 84 6.02 1.66 2.50
CA HIS A 84 4.95 2.58 2.96
C HIS A 84 3.55 2.12 2.48
N PRO A 85 2.50 2.07 3.34
CA PRO A 85 2.36 2.75 4.63
C PRO A 85 2.75 1.89 5.84
N ALA A 86 3.48 0.78 5.66
CA ALA A 86 3.99 0.03 6.79
C ALA A 86 5.04 0.85 7.55
N TYR A 87 4.95 0.87 8.88
CA TYR A 87 6.01 1.43 9.70
C TYR A 87 7.18 0.44 9.80
N VAL A 88 8.36 0.87 9.34
CA VAL A 88 9.60 0.08 9.37
C VAL A 88 10.48 0.57 10.50
N ARG A 89 10.78 -0.31 11.46
CA ARG A 89 11.62 0.01 12.63
C ARG A 89 13.08 0.18 12.23
N SER A 90 13.58 -0.73 11.39
CA SER A 90 14.94 -0.64 10.87
C SER A 90 15.09 -1.42 9.56
N VAL A 91 16.04 -0.98 8.73
CA VAL A 91 16.46 -1.70 7.52
C VAL A 91 17.95 -2.02 7.65
N ARG A 92 18.31 -3.28 7.40
CA ARG A 92 19.70 -3.75 7.33
C ARG A 92 19.99 -4.26 5.94
N ILE A 93 21.06 -3.76 5.33
CA ILE A 93 21.56 -4.27 4.05
C ILE A 93 22.74 -5.19 4.36
N SER A 94 22.75 -6.38 3.77
CA SER A 94 23.81 -7.37 3.95
C SER A 94 24.24 -7.93 2.61
N ASP A 95 25.55 -7.93 2.34
CA ASP A 95 26.12 -8.61 1.18
C ASP A 95 26.20 -10.12 1.46
N THR A 96 25.60 -10.92 0.58
CA THR A 96 25.67 -12.38 0.65
C THR A 96 26.28 -12.95 -0.61
N THR A 97 26.63 -14.24 -0.60
CA THR A 97 27.11 -14.94 -1.81
C THR A 97 26.08 -14.95 -2.96
N LYS A 98 24.79 -14.71 -2.66
CA LYS A 98 23.69 -14.65 -3.63
C LYS A 98 23.30 -13.22 -4.03
N GLY A 99 24.03 -12.21 -3.55
CA GLY A 99 23.76 -10.78 -3.76
C GLY A 99 23.38 -10.02 -2.50
N LYS A 100 23.10 -8.73 -2.64
CA LYS A 100 22.68 -7.86 -1.52
C LYS A 100 21.26 -8.23 -1.07
N ILE A 101 21.05 -8.39 0.22
CA ILE A 101 19.74 -8.63 0.82
C ILE A 101 19.39 -7.47 1.75
N ALA A 102 18.19 -6.92 1.60
CA ALA A 102 17.61 -5.96 2.53
C ALA A 102 16.70 -6.70 3.53
N SER A 103 17.00 -6.59 4.83
CA SER A 103 16.11 -7.06 5.90
C SER A 103 15.39 -5.87 6.53
N ALA A 104 14.06 -5.87 6.50
CA ALA A 104 13.24 -4.83 7.12
C ALA A 104 12.52 -5.40 8.35
N ASP A 105 12.79 -4.80 9.52
CA ASP A 105 12.12 -5.16 10.77
C ASP A 105 10.86 -4.31 10.93
N ILE A 106 9.71 -4.99 11.08
CA ILE A 106 8.40 -4.36 11.18
C ILE A 106 7.56 -4.99 12.30
N SER A 107 6.47 -4.32 12.65
CA SER A 107 5.43 -4.89 13.52
C SER A 107 4.59 -5.93 12.78
N LYS A 108 3.88 -6.80 13.51
CA LYS A 108 2.93 -7.75 12.90
C LYS A 108 1.76 -7.02 12.25
N GLU A 109 1.32 -5.92 12.84
CA GLU A 109 0.23 -5.07 12.38
C GLU A 109 0.53 -4.43 11.03
N ASP A 110 1.81 -4.14 10.78
CA ASP A 110 2.28 -3.55 9.53
C ASP A 110 2.67 -4.59 8.47
N TYR A 111 2.80 -5.88 8.81
CA TYR A 111 3.18 -6.92 7.87
C TYR A 111 2.29 -6.97 6.64
N ARG A 112 0.97 -6.94 6.84
CA ARG A 112 0.02 -6.93 5.71
C ARG A 112 0.13 -5.67 4.86
N LYS A 113 0.41 -4.51 5.46
CA LYS A 113 0.60 -3.25 4.73
C LYS A 113 1.89 -3.26 3.90
N ALA A 114 2.95 -3.86 4.44
CA ALA A 114 4.26 -3.97 3.79
C ALA A 114 4.19 -4.90 2.57
N VAL A 115 3.59 -6.07 2.77
CA VAL A 115 3.48 -7.12 1.75
C VAL A 115 2.44 -6.78 0.68
N GLY A 116 1.33 -6.16 1.07
CA GLY A 116 0.19 -5.87 0.21
C GLY A 116 -0.68 -7.10 -0.07
N GLU A 117 -1.84 -6.87 -0.69
CA GLU A 117 -2.72 -7.95 -1.13
C GLU A 117 -2.04 -8.80 -2.22
N SER A 118 -2.21 -10.12 -2.14
CA SER A 118 -1.60 -11.08 -3.07
C SER A 118 -0.07 -10.97 -3.22
N ASN A 119 0.62 -10.34 -2.26
CA ASN A 119 2.07 -10.09 -2.27
C ASN A 119 2.58 -9.27 -3.47
N LYS A 120 1.68 -8.62 -4.23
CA LYS A 120 2.04 -7.87 -5.45
C LYS A 120 2.89 -6.64 -5.15
N LYS A 121 2.56 -5.92 -4.07
CA LYS A 121 3.32 -4.73 -3.66
C LYS A 121 4.78 -5.07 -3.35
N ILE A 122 5.02 -6.09 -2.52
CA ILE A 122 6.39 -6.48 -2.17
C ILE A 122 7.14 -7.05 -3.38
N ALA A 123 6.46 -7.75 -4.29
CA ALA A 123 7.09 -8.22 -5.52
C ALA A 123 7.56 -7.05 -6.40
N ILE A 124 6.71 -6.02 -6.58
CA ILE A 124 7.08 -4.77 -7.27
C ILE A 124 8.25 -4.06 -6.56
N ALA A 125 8.20 -3.94 -5.23
CA ALA A 125 9.28 -3.32 -4.46
C ALA A 125 10.62 -4.03 -4.68
N LYS A 126 10.63 -5.37 -4.72
CA LYS A 126 11.82 -6.18 -5.01
C LYS A 126 12.36 -5.93 -6.41
N LEU A 127 11.48 -5.79 -7.42
CA LEU A 127 11.92 -5.47 -8.79
C LEU A 127 12.59 -4.10 -8.86
N PHE A 128 12.01 -3.07 -8.25
CA PHE A 128 12.66 -1.75 -8.21
C PHE A 128 13.97 -1.77 -7.41
N ALA A 129 14.00 -2.43 -6.25
CA ALA A 129 15.24 -2.56 -5.47
C ALA A 129 16.35 -3.26 -6.27
N ARG A 130 15.98 -4.26 -7.08
CA ARG A 130 16.92 -4.93 -7.98
C ARG A 130 17.44 -4.00 -9.07
N ARG A 131 16.57 -3.26 -9.75
CA ARG A 131 16.97 -2.33 -10.83
C ARG A 131 17.81 -1.16 -10.33
N MET A 132 17.45 -0.59 -9.19
CA MET A 132 18.08 0.63 -8.68
C MET A 132 19.37 0.38 -7.89
N PHE A 133 19.45 -0.74 -7.15
CA PHE A 133 20.49 -0.98 -6.16
C PHE A 133 21.13 -2.36 -6.23
N ASP A 134 20.74 -3.20 -7.20
CA ASP A 134 21.12 -4.63 -7.29
C ASP A 134 20.86 -5.39 -5.98
N ILE A 135 19.80 -5.00 -5.26
CA ILE A 135 19.32 -5.74 -4.10
C ILE A 135 18.56 -6.96 -4.62
N ALA A 136 19.09 -8.14 -4.33
CA ALA A 136 18.55 -9.41 -4.80
C ALA A 136 17.21 -9.76 -4.14
N ASP A 137 17.04 -9.41 -2.86
CA ASP A 137 15.79 -9.67 -2.14
C ASP A 137 15.51 -8.69 -1.00
N ILE A 138 14.23 -8.55 -0.69
CA ILE A 138 13.72 -7.83 0.49
C ILE A 138 13.04 -8.84 1.41
N ILE A 139 13.61 -9.07 2.59
CA ILE A 139 13.10 -9.95 3.63
C ILE A 139 12.42 -9.12 4.70
N ILE A 140 11.15 -9.41 4.96
CA ILE A 140 10.37 -8.75 5.99
C ILE A 140 10.40 -9.62 7.25
N LYS A 141 10.92 -9.06 8.35
CA LYS A 141 10.97 -9.70 9.67
C LYS A 141 9.92 -9.07 10.56
N ALA A 142 8.86 -9.81 10.86
CA ALA A 142 7.87 -9.41 11.85
C ALA A 142 8.27 -9.97 13.22
N ASP A 143 8.59 -9.08 14.15
CA ASP A 143 8.83 -9.49 15.54
C ASP A 143 7.50 -9.89 16.19
N MET A 144 7.38 -11.17 16.54
CA MET A 144 6.21 -11.77 17.17
C MET A 144 6.35 -11.91 18.70
N SER A 145 7.51 -11.50 19.25
CA SER A 145 7.94 -11.84 20.63
C SER A 145 7.41 -10.91 21.72
N GLY A 146 6.91 -9.72 21.34
CA GLY A 146 6.56 -8.65 22.27
C GLY A 146 5.07 -8.50 22.62
N MET A 147 4.23 -9.52 22.38
CA MET A 147 2.80 -9.40 22.67
C MET A 147 2.46 -9.91 24.08
N PRO A 148 1.79 -9.12 24.94
CA PRO A 148 1.02 -9.71 26.03
C PRO A 148 -0.03 -10.62 25.39
N HIS A 149 -0.20 -11.84 25.93
CA HIS A 149 -1.36 -12.67 25.61
C HIS A 149 -2.62 -11.82 25.85
N GLN A 150 -3.21 -11.31 24.76
CA GLN A 150 -4.52 -10.69 24.84
C GLN A 150 -5.45 -11.81 25.29
N ARG A 151 -5.81 -11.80 26.58
CA ARG A 151 -6.75 -12.77 27.15
C ARG A 151 -7.98 -12.75 26.25
N ARG A 152 -8.37 -13.93 25.77
CA ARG A 152 -9.59 -14.15 24.99
C ARG A 152 -10.83 -14.01 25.88
N ASP A 153 -10.92 -12.97 26.70
CA ASP A 153 -12.02 -12.73 27.62
C ASP A 153 -12.32 -11.24 27.70
N VAL A 154 -12.82 -10.65 26.62
CA VAL A 154 -13.66 -9.45 26.73
C VAL A 154 -14.85 -9.67 25.81
N SER A 155 -15.93 -10.16 26.41
CA SER A 155 -17.26 -10.13 25.83
C SER A 155 -17.58 -8.70 25.38
N PHE A 156 -17.64 -8.48 24.08
CA PHE A 156 -18.12 -7.25 23.48
C PHE A 156 -19.60 -7.09 23.83
N ARG A 157 -19.92 -6.27 24.83
CA ARG A 157 -21.28 -5.75 25.05
C ARG A 157 -21.38 -4.40 24.35
N PRO A 158 -22.24 -4.23 23.31
CA PRO A 158 -22.54 -2.92 22.79
C PRO A 158 -23.63 -2.31 23.68
N ASP A 159 -23.24 -1.55 24.70
CA ASP A 159 -24.16 -0.67 25.41
C ASP A 159 -24.17 0.71 24.74
N ASN A 160 -25.39 1.26 24.58
CA ASN A 160 -25.77 2.60 24.13
C ASN A 160 -26.03 2.84 22.64
N VAL A 161 -27.15 2.26 22.17
CA VAL A 161 -28.09 3.01 21.31
C VAL A 161 -29.30 3.37 22.18
N LYS A 162 -29.42 4.64 22.57
CA LYS A 162 -30.66 5.16 23.16
C LYS A 162 -31.73 5.13 22.06
N ARG A 163 -32.66 4.18 22.14
CA ARG A 163 -33.94 4.25 21.43
C ARG A 163 -34.91 5.04 22.29
N ASP A 164 -35.39 6.14 21.73
CA ASP A 164 -36.48 6.93 22.26
C ASP A 164 -37.78 6.22 21.83
N ASP A 165 -38.45 5.55 22.76
CA ASP A 165 -39.74 4.90 22.57
C ASP A 165 -40.63 5.20 23.78
N SER A 166 -41.18 6.43 23.80
CA SER A 166 -42.32 6.76 24.66
C SER A 166 -43.61 6.20 24.05
N PHE A 167 -43.91 4.97 24.47
CA PHE A 167 -45.22 4.53 24.99
C PHE A 167 -46.51 4.91 24.22
N ARG A 168 -46.86 4.01 23.30
CA ARG A 168 -48.14 3.26 23.17
C ARG A 168 -49.27 3.55 24.19
N LYS A 169 -50.42 4.02 23.70
CA LYS A 169 -51.84 3.54 23.89
C LYS A 169 -52.77 4.66 23.41
N GLU A 170 -53.72 4.46 22.50
CA GLU A 170 -54.98 3.76 22.72
C GLU A 170 -55.63 3.39 21.39
N ARG A 171 -56.10 2.15 21.28
CA ARG A 171 -57.14 1.73 20.33
C ARG A 171 -58.25 1.12 21.15
N SER A 172 -59.38 1.81 21.26
CA SER A 172 -60.67 1.20 21.54
C SER A 172 -61.80 2.20 21.30
N PHE A 173 -62.74 1.79 20.46
CA PHE A 173 -64.16 2.17 20.47
C PHE A 173 -64.52 3.65 20.25
N ASP A 174 -65.04 3.98 19.07
CA ASP A 174 -66.50 4.05 18.95
C ASP A 174 -66.98 3.87 17.50
N ARG A 175 -67.98 3.01 17.34
CA ARG A 175 -68.91 2.97 16.20
C ARG A 175 -70.27 3.18 16.86
N ARG A 176 -70.93 4.31 16.60
CA ARG A 176 -72.34 4.35 16.19
C ARG A 176 -72.88 5.77 15.95
N ASP A 177 -73.64 5.84 14.87
CA ASP A 177 -74.93 6.53 14.69
C ASP A 177 -75.02 8.07 14.61
N ARG A 178 -75.50 8.47 13.43
CA ARG A 178 -76.17 9.72 12.99
C ARG A 178 -75.31 10.88 12.53
#